data_AF-A0A9E5D2Y7-F1
#
_entry.id   AF-A0A9E5D2Y7-F1
#
_cell.length_a   1.000
_cell.length_b   1.000
_cell.length_c   1.000
_cell.angle_alpha   90.00
_cell.angle_beta   90.00
_cell.angle_gamma   90.00
#
_symmetry.space_group_name_H-M   'P 1'
#
loop_
_entity.id
_entity.type
_entity.pdbx_description
1 polymer ?
#
loop_
_entity_poly.entity_id
_entity_poly.type
_entity_poly.pdbx_seq_one_letter_code
_entity_poly.pdbx_strand_id
1 'polypeptide(L)' 'GLTQREADVIRLIAQGKTDREIAEELIIAIRTVTTHVGNILNKTGAANRAEAASFATRHGLD' A
#
# COMPACT_ATOMS: atom_id res chain seq x y z
N GLY A 1 -12.34 0.85 -7.02
CA GLY A 1 -10.92 0.83 -7.44
C GLY A 1 -10.08 1.61 -6.44
N LEU A 2 -8.76 1.42 -6.48
CA LEU A 2 -7.82 2.22 -5.67
C LEU A 2 -7.74 3.65 -6.20
N THR A 3 -7.54 4.61 -5.32
CA THR A 3 -7.12 5.97 -5.70
C THR A 3 -5.68 5.96 -6.18
N GLN A 4 -5.24 7.03 -6.85
CA GLN A 4 -3.85 7.17 -7.29
C GLN A 4 -2.87 7.02 -6.11
N ARG A 5 -3.16 7.66 -4.98
CA ARG A 5 -2.29 7.59 -3.79
C ARG A 5 -2.25 6.20 -3.16
N GLU A 6 -3.37 5.48 -3.16
CA GLU A 6 -3.42 4.10 -2.69
C GLU A 6 -2.69 3.14 -3.65
N ALA A 7 -2.69 3.43 -4.96
CA ALA A 7 -1.91 2.70 -5.94
C ALA A 7 -0.40 2.92 -5.74
N ASP A 8 0.04 4.16 -5.46
CA ASP A 8 1.43 4.44 -5.11
C ASP A 8 1.85 3.67 -3.85
N VAL A 9 1.01 3.68 -2.81
CA VAL A 9 1.30 2.99 -1.55
C VAL A 9 1.34 1.47 -1.74
N ILE A 10 0.38 0.85 -2.44
CA ILE A 10 0.35 -0.61 -2.62
C ILE A 10 1.54 -1.11 -3.45
N ARG A 11 2.03 -0.31 -4.40
CA ARG A 11 3.25 -0.60 -5.16
C ARG A 11 4.47 -0.71 -4.24
N LEU A 12 4.65 0.27 -3.35
CA LEU A 12 5.77 0.24 -2.40
C LEU A 12 5.63 -0.87 -1.36
N ILE A 13 4.40 -1.25 -0.99
CA ILE A 13 4.14 -2.45 -0.18
C ILE A 13 4.62 -3.71 -0.92
N ALA A 14 4.33 -3.84 -2.22
CA ALA A 14 4.76 -4.97 -3.03
C ALA A 14 6.28 -5.09 -3.12
N GLN A 15 6.98 -3.95 -3.08
CA GLN A 15 8.44 -3.86 -3.02
C GLN A 15 9.03 -4.17 -1.63
N GLY A 16 8.19 -4.51 -0.64
CA GLY A 16 8.62 -4.89 0.71
C GLY A 16 8.97 -3.71 1.62
N LYS A 17 8.70 -2.46 1.21
CA LYS A 17 8.96 -1.29 2.05
C LYS A 17 8.08 -1.30 3.29
N THR A 18 8.54 -0.70 4.37
CA THR A 18 7.81 -0.45 5.62
C THR A 18 6.98 0.83 5.52
N ASP A 19 6.01 1.03 6.43
CA ASP A 19 5.22 2.28 6.47
C ASP A 19 6.10 3.52 6.64
N ARG A 20 7.25 3.37 7.32
CA ARG A 20 8.22 4.45 7.49
C ARG A 20 8.93 4.79 6.18
N GLU A 21 9.46 3.80 5.47
CA GLU A 21 10.12 4.02 4.18
C GLU A 21 9.16 4.58 3.14
N ILE A 22 7.90 4.10 3.12
CA ILE A 22 6.85 4.64 2.27
C ILE A 22 6.57 6.10 2.63
N ALA A 23 6.50 6.44 3.91
CA ALA A 23 6.26 7.80 4.37
C ALA A 23 7.39 8.75 3.93
N GLU A 24 8.64 8.30 4.05
CA GLU A 24 9.83 9.05 3.64
C GLU A 24 9.86 9.27 2.11
N GLU A 25 9.61 8.23 1.32
CA GLU A 25 9.62 8.30 -0.15
C GLU A 25 8.46 9.13 -0.71
N LEU A 26 7.29 9.00 -0.11
CA LEU A 26 6.09 9.72 -0.54
C LEU A 26 5.97 11.11 0.11
N ILE A 27 6.92 11.50 0.97
CA ILE A 27 6.99 12.78 1.68
C ILE A 27 5.69 13.09 2.43
N ILE A 28 5.24 12.14 3.26
CA ILE A 28 4.03 12.25 4.09
C ILE A 28 4.26 11.69 5.49
N ALA A 29 3.33 11.94 6.41
CA ALA A 29 3.39 11.35 7.74
C ALA A 29 3.12 9.82 7.70
N ILE A 30 3.79 9.06 8.57
CA ILE A 30 3.58 7.61 8.73
C ILE A 30 2.09 7.29 8.99
N ARG A 31 1.41 8.09 9.81
CA ARG A 31 -0.04 7.93 10.08
C ARG A 31 -0.88 7.99 8.80
N THR A 32 -0.48 8.81 7.83
CA THR A 32 -1.14 8.90 6.53
C THR A 32 -0.96 7.63 5.73
N VAL A 33 0.25 7.05 5.74
CA VAL A 33 0.52 5.73 5.13
C VAL A 33 -0.36 4.65 5.77
N THR A 34 -0.41 4.58 7.11
CA THR A 34 -1.24 3.59 7.82
C THR A 34 -2.72 3.72 7.45
N THR A 35 -3.21 4.95 7.23
CA THR A 35 -4.58 5.20 6.77
C THR A 35 -4.79 4.66 5.35
N HIS A 36 -3.85 4.93 4.43
CA HIS A 36 -3.90 4.37 3.08
C HIS A 36 -3.84 2.84 3.08
N VAL A 37 -2.97 2.24 3.89
CA VAL A 37 -2.89 0.77 4.04
C VAL A 37 -4.23 0.21 4.48
N GLY A 38 -4.88 0.77 5.51
CA GLY A 38 -6.21 0.31 5.94
C GLY A 38 -7.26 0.39 4.83
N ASN A 39 -7.27 1.49 4.07
CA ASN A 39 -8.18 1.65 2.93
C ASN A 39 -7.88 0.66 1.79
N ILE A 40 -6.60 0.38 1.53
CA ILE A 40 -6.17 -0.62 0.54
C ILE A 40 -6.67 -2.01 0.94
N LEU A 41 -6.47 -2.42 2.20
CA LEU A 41 -6.96 -3.71 2.69
C LEU A 41 -8.47 -3.86 2.47
N ASN A 42 -9.24 -2.84 2.89
CA ASN A 42 -10.69 -2.82 2.70
C ASN A 42 -11.11 -2.87 1.22
N LYS A 43 -10.40 -2.16 0.33
CA LYS A 43 -10.75 -2.08 -1.09
C LYS A 43 -10.30 -3.30 -1.92
N THR A 44 -9.25 -3.99 -1.48
CA THR A 44 -8.69 -5.17 -2.16
C THR A 44 -9.22 -6.49 -1.59
N GLY A 45 -9.82 -6.44 -0.40
CA GLY A 45 -10.23 -7.63 0.35
C GLY A 45 -9.08 -8.38 1.01
N ALA A 46 -7.86 -7.82 1.00
CA ALA A 46 -6.72 -8.40 1.68
C ALA A 46 -6.88 -8.32 3.20
N ALA A 47 -6.60 -9.41 3.91
CA ALA A 47 -6.69 -9.45 5.37
C ALA A 47 -5.48 -8.79 6.06
N ASN A 48 -4.36 -8.67 5.36
CA ASN A 48 -3.12 -8.13 5.91
C ASN A 48 -2.19 -7.57 4.82
N ARG A 49 -1.08 -6.94 5.25
CA ARG A 49 -0.08 -6.33 4.35
C ARG A 49 0.50 -7.33 3.34
N ALA A 50 0.78 -8.57 3.75
CA ALA A 50 1.37 -9.57 2.87
C ALA A 50 0.39 -9.99 1.77
N GLU A 51 -0.90 -10.11 2.10
CA GLU A 51 -1.95 -10.33 1.12
C GLU A 51 -2.13 -9.14 0.18
N ALA A 52 -1.98 -7.90 0.67
CA ALA A 52 -2.01 -6.70 -0.18
C ALA A 52 -0.82 -6.65 -1.15
N ALA A 53 0.39 -7.01 -0.70
CA ALA A 53 1.55 -7.17 -1.57
C ALA A 53 1.28 -8.22 -2.66
N SER A 54 0.73 -9.38 -2.28
CA SER A 54 0.36 -10.44 -3.21
C SER A 54 -0.73 -10.00 -4.19
N PHE A 55 -1.69 -9.18 -3.74
CA PHE A 55 -2.71 -8.58 -4.59
C PHE A 55 -2.06 -7.68 -5.65
N ALA A 56 -1.12 -6.82 -5.26
CA ALA A 56 -0.42 -5.93 -6.19
C ALA A 56 0.31 -6.70 -7.29
N THR A 57 1.10 -7.72 -6.93
CA THR A 57 1.81 -8.56 -7.91
C THR A 57 0.84 -9.25 -8.88
N ARG A 58 -0.29 -9.80 -8.38
CA ARG A 58 -1.29 -10.45 -9.25
C ARG A 58 -1.96 -9.49 -10.24
N HIS A 59 -1.99 -8.19 -9.94
CA HIS A 59 -2.63 -7.17 -10.76
C HIS A 59 -1.63 -6.26 -11.49
N GLY A 60 -0.32 -6.57 -11.46
CA GLY A 60 0.72 -5.78 -12.10
C GLY A 60 0.88 -4.37 -11.52
N LEU A 61 0.74 -4.25 -10.20
CA LEU A 61 0.84 -2.98 -9.46
C LEU A 61 2.16 -2.84 -8.68
N ASP A 62 3.09 -3.77 -8.83
CA ASP A 62 4.42 -3.81 -8.19
C ASP A 62 5.48 -2.88 -8.83
#